data_AF-A0A497JMZ5-F1
#
_entry.id   AF-A0A497JMZ5-F1
#
_cell.length_a   1.000
_cell.length_b   1.000
_cell.length_c   1.000
_cell.angle_alpha   90.00
_cell.angle_beta   90.00
_cell.angle_gamma   90.00
#
_symmetry.space_group_name_H-M   'P 1'
#
loop_
_entity.id
_entity.type
_entity.pdbx_description
1 polymer ?
#
loop_
_entity_poly.entity_id
_entity_poly.type
_entity_poly.pdbx_seq_one_letter_code
_entity_poly.pdbx_strand_id
1 'polypeptide(L)'
;MVVGMGEVKTFRVKGEIKLGFRSLFFCKEVRGLTVGEALEKVYDDIGSRNRVKRKQIKIHAVEEINPEEAKSPLIRAFAGVEKTVE
;
A
#
# COMPACT_ATOMS: atom_id res chain seq x y z
N MET A 1 15.90 -14.96 9.62
CA MET A 1 15.00 -14.02 8.91
C MET A 1 15.88 -12.91 8.37
N VAL A 2 16.05 -12.86 7.04
CA VAL A 2 16.91 -11.89 6.38
C VAL A 2 16.22 -10.52 6.42
N VAL A 3 16.54 -9.71 7.42
CA VAL A 3 16.30 -8.26 7.33
C VAL A 3 17.37 -7.71 6.42
N GLY A 4 17.06 -7.65 5.11
CA GLY A 4 17.90 -6.92 4.16
C GLY A 4 18.05 -5.49 4.66
N MET A 5 19.30 -5.02 4.75
CA MET A 5 19.66 -3.62 5.00
C MET A 5 19.27 -2.79 3.77
N GLY A 6 17.97 -2.69 3.49
CA GLY A 6 17.40 -1.79 2.51
C GLY A 6 16.50 -0.81 3.24
N GLU A 7 16.59 0.47 2.87
CA GLU A 7 15.75 1.51 3.43
C GLU A 7 14.28 1.14 3.20
N VAL A 8 13.49 1.06 4.28
CA VAL A 8 12.06 0.74 4.18
C VAL A 8 11.36 1.97 3.66
N LYS A 9 10.84 1.87 2.44
CA LYS A 9 10.14 2.97 1.79
C LYS A 9 8.63 2.78 1.88
N THR A 10 7.91 3.89 1.83
CA THR A 10 6.44 3.87 1.78
C THR A 10 6.00 4.12 0.36
N PHE A 11 5.13 3.26 -0.15
CA PHE A 11 4.57 3.37 -1.48
C PHE A 11 3.07 3.58 -1.39
N ARG A 12 2.59 4.60 -2.08
CA ARG A 12 1.18 4.89 -2.26
C ARG A 12 0.74 4.35 -3.60
N VAL A 13 -0.04 3.28 -3.55
CA VAL A 13 -0.63 2.64 -4.72
C VAL A 13 -2.06 3.12 -4.88
N LYS A 14 -2.34 3.76 -6.01
CA LYS A 14 -3.69 4.15 -6.42
C LYS A 14 -4.13 3.24 -7.55
N GLY A 15 -5.32 2.69 -7.42
CA GLY A 15 -5.88 1.82 -8.43
C GLY A 15 -7.39 1.81 -8.40
N GLU A 16 -7.95 1.02 -9.30
CA GLU A 16 -9.36 0.70 -9.34
C GLU A 16 -9.55 -0.81 -9.39
N ILE A 17 -10.69 -1.28 -8.88
CA ILE A 17 -11.12 -2.66 -8.94
C ILE A 17 -12.38 -2.69 -9.78
N LYS A 18 -12.37 -3.46 -10.87
CA LYS A 18 -13.53 -3.68 -11.72
C LYS A 18 -14.38 -4.86 -11.23
N LEU A 19 -15.54 -4.55 -10.67
CA LEU A 19 -16.58 -5.51 -10.31
C LEU A 19 -17.74 -5.43 -11.30
N GLY A 20 -17.54 -6.01 -12.48
CA GLY A 20 -18.55 -6.03 -13.55
C GLY A 20 -18.89 -4.61 -14.01
N PHE A 21 -20.07 -4.12 -13.65
CA PHE A 21 -20.56 -2.79 -14.01
C PHE A 21 -20.08 -1.65 -13.10
N ARG A 22 -19.45 -1.99 -11.96
CA ARG A 22 -18.96 -1.00 -10.99
C ARG A 22 -17.43 -0.98 -10.96
N SER A 23 -16.88 0.21 -10.88
CA SER A 23 -15.45 0.46 -10.64
C SER A 23 -15.29 1.01 -9.23
N LEU A 24 -14.43 0.40 -8.43
CA LEU A 24 -14.15 0.86 -7.08
C LEU A 24 -12.72 1.37 -6.99
N PHE A 25 -12.54 2.66 -6.74
CA PHE A 25 -11.21 3.23 -6.57
C PHE A 25 -10.66 2.87 -5.19
N PHE A 26 -9.38 2.50 -5.14
CA PHE A 26 -8.67 2.27 -3.90
C PHE A 26 -7.38 3.08 -3.89
N CYS A 27 -7.02 3.50 -2.68
CA CYS A 27 -5.73 4.10 -2.38
C CYS A 27 -5.17 3.33 -1.21
N LYS A 28 -4.10 2.58 -1.43
CA LYS A 28 -3.45 1.80 -0.39
C LYS A 28 -2.01 2.27 -0.23
N GLU A 29 -1.64 2.53 1.00
CA GLU A 29 -0.27 2.87 1.38
C GLU A 29 0.35 1.62 1.99
N VAL A 30 1.46 1.17 1.42
CA VAL A 30 2.16 -0.06 1.82
C VAL A 30 3.64 0.23 2.00
N ARG A 31 4.28 -0.53 2.89
CA ARG A 31 5.72 -0.46 3.09
C ARG A 31 6.41 -1.64 2.47
N GLY A 32 7.53 -1.35 1.82
CA GLY A 32 8.35 -2.36 1.18
C GLY A 32 9.75 -1.84 0.95
N LEU A 33 10.63 -2.78 0.64
CA LEU A 33 12.00 -2.49 0.23
C LEU A 33 12.04 -2.04 -1.25
N THR A 34 11.11 -2.57 -2.05
CA THR A 34 11.02 -2.29 -3.49
C THR A 34 9.57 -2.11 -3.91
N VAL A 35 9.38 -1.46 -5.07
CA VAL A 35 8.06 -1.29 -5.70
C VAL A 35 7.39 -2.64 -5.97
N GLY A 36 8.16 -3.66 -6.39
CA GLY A 36 7.62 -5.00 -6.68
C GLY A 36 7.00 -5.66 -5.47
N GLU A 37 7.71 -5.64 -4.33
CA GLU A 37 7.21 -6.20 -3.07
C GLU A 37 5.97 -5.43 -2.56
N ALA A 38 6.00 -4.10 -2.68
CA ALA A 38 4.87 -3.25 -2.32
C ALA A 38 3.62 -3.59 -3.16
N LEU A 39 3.78 -3.75 -4.47
CA LEU A 39 2.69 -4.16 -5.37
C LEU A 39 2.14 -5.53 -5.01
N GLU A 40 3.00 -6.50 -4.72
CA GLU A 40 2.58 -7.85 -4.37
C GLU A 40 1.75 -7.87 -3.08
N LYS A 41 2.18 -7.13 -2.05
CA LYS A 41 1.40 -6.93 -0.81
C LYS A 41 0.03 -6.31 -1.08
N VAL A 42 -0.06 -5.34 -1.99
CA VAL A 42 -1.34 -4.72 -2.37
C VAL A 42 -2.24 -5.73 -3.07
N TYR A 43 -1.70 -6.54 -3.99
CA TYR A 43 -2.48 -7.58 -4.65
C TYR A 43 -2.99 -8.64 -3.67
N ASP A 44 -2.20 -9.02 -2.67
CA ASP A 44 -2.60 -9.99 -1.66
C ASP A 44 -3.66 -9.42 -0.70
N ASP A 45 -3.45 -8.22 -0.16
CA ASP A 45 -4.39 -7.57 0.76
C ASP A 45 -5.76 -7.32 0.08
N ILE A 46 -5.74 -6.81 -1.15
CA ILE A 46 -6.97 -6.55 -1.92
C ILE A 46 -7.60 -7.86 -2.38
N GLY A 47 -6.79 -8.81 -2.88
CA GLY A 47 -7.28 -10.09 -3.37
C GLY A 47 -7.93 -10.93 -2.28
N SER A 48 -7.29 -11.02 -1.11
CA SER A 48 -7.76 -11.81 0.03
C SER A 48 -9.00 -11.19 0.68
N ARG A 49 -8.96 -9.88 0.98
CA ARG A 49 -10.03 -9.22 1.73
C ARG A 49 -11.28 -8.96 0.91
N ASN A 50 -11.14 -8.69 -0.38
CA ASN A 50 -12.25 -8.37 -1.28
C ASN A 50 -12.62 -9.50 -2.26
N ARG A 51 -11.94 -10.66 -2.18
CA ARG A 51 -12.12 -11.82 -3.10
C ARG A 51 -12.09 -11.42 -4.58
N VAL A 52 -11.18 -10.51 -4.93
CA VAL A 52 -11.04 -9.97 -6.28
C VAL A 52 -9.85 -10.58 -6.99
N LYS A 53 -10.05 -10.91 -8.27
CA LYS A 53 -8.99 -11.51 -9.09
C LYS A 53 -7.98 -10.44 -9.49
N ARG A 54 -6.70 -10.80 -9.62
CA ARG A 54 -5.64 -9.88 -10.11
C ARG A 54 -6.02 -9.19 -11.43
N LYS A 55 -6.72 -9.89 -12.34
CA LYS A 55 -7.21 -9.34 -13.61
C LYS A 55 -8.23 -8.19 -13.47
N GLN A 56 -8.90 -8.09 -12.32
CA GLN A 56 -9.89 -7.04 -12.02
C GLN A 56 -9.25 -5.81 -11.39
N ILE A 57 -8.01 -5.93 -10.89
CA ILE A 57 -7.29 -4.85 -10.23
C ILE A 57 -6.50 -4.12 -11.32
N LYS A 58 -6.79 -2.84 -11.50
CA LYS A 58 -6.01 -1.94 -12.34
C LYS A 58 -5.26 -0.95 -11.46
N ILE A 59 -3.95 -0.94 -11.58
CA ILE A 59 -3.10 0.03 -10.91
C ILE A 59 -2.93 1.22 -11.84
N HIS A 60 -3.24 2.41 -11.34
CA HIS A 60 -3.15 3.67 -12.07
C HIS A 60 -1.84 4.40 -11.77
N ALA A 61 -1.45 4.45 -10.50
CA ALA A 61 -0.23 5.12 -10.07
C ALA A 61 0.40 4.39 -8.90
N VAL A 62 1.73 4.39 -8.89
CA VAL A 62 2.53 3.96 -7.75
C VAL A 62 3.52 5.08 -7.47
N GLU A 63 3.35 5.71 -6.33
CA GLU A 63 4.18 6.84 -5.90
C GLU A 63 4.96 6.43 -4.66
N GLU A 64 6.28 6.59 -4.69
CA GLU A 64 7.10 6.51 -3.49
C GLU A 64 6.86 7.78 -2.67
N ILE A 65 6.39 7.63 -1.44
CA ILE A 65 6.12 8.72 -0.52
C ILE A 65 6.97 8.55 0.74
N ASN A 66 7.35 9.67 1.36
CA ASN A 66 7.98 9.61 2.66
C ASN A 66 6.98 9.13 3.71
N PRO A 67 7.40 8.30 4.69
CA PRO A 67 6.53 7.80 5.75
C PRO A 67 5.91 8.94 6.59
N GLU A 68 6.54 10.12 6.59
CA GLU A 68 6.09 11.32 7.31
C GLU A 68 4.90 12.03 6.64
N GLU A 69 4.80 11.93 5.31
CA GLU A 69 3.72 12.52 4.49
C GLU A 69 2.54 11.55 4.28
N ALA A 70 2.64 10.32 4.78
CA ALA A 70 1.59 9.32 4.65
C ALA A 70 0.28 9.83 5.27
N LYS A 71 -0.81 9.78 4.48
CA LYS A 71 -2.11 10.35 4.88
C LYS A 71 -2.80 9.46 5.91
N SER A 72 -2.56 8.16 5.90
CA SER A 72 -3.17 7.26 6.89
C SER A 72 -2.47 7.36 8.25
N PRO A 73 -3.23 7.54 9.34
CA PRO A 73 -2.67 7.61 10.69
C PRO A 73 -1.94 6.32 11.09
N LEU A 74 -2.35 5.16 10.56
CA LEU A 74 -1.69 3.88 10.80
C LEU A 74 -0.26 3.83 10.24
N ILE A 75 -0.02 4.38 9.05
CA ILE A 75 1.34 4.40 8.50
C ILE A 75 2.23 5.37 9.30
N ARG A 76 1.70 6.50 9.78
CA ARG A 76 2.44 7.40 10.69
C ARG A 76 2.80 6.70 12.00
N ALA A 77 1.86 5.96 12.60
CA ALA A 77 2.08 5.21 13.84
C ALA A 77 3.15 4.12 13.67
N PHE A 78 3.09 3.32 12.59
CA PHE A 78 4.10 2.30 12.32
C PHE A 78 5.46 2.89 11.87
N ALA A 79 5.52 4.17 11.47
CA ALA A 79 6.78 4.83 11.05
C ALA A 79 7.77 5.07 12.18
N GLY A 80 7.36 4.88 13.44
CA GLY A 80 8.08 5.45 14.57
C GLY A 80 7.89 6.96 14.68
N VAL A 81 6.83 7.53 14.10
CA VAL A 81 6.36 8.87 14.49
C VAL A 81 5.36 8.68 15.63
N GLU A 82 5.87 8.22 16.76
CA GLU A 82 5.26 8.55 18.05
C GLU A 82 5.39 10.06 18.20
N LYS A 83 4.31 10.79 17.89
CA LYS A 83 3.93 11.81 18.85
C LYS A 83 3.20 11.05 19.94
N THR A 84 3.91 10.73 21.01
CA THR A 84 3.32 10.70 22.34
C THR A 84 2.51 11.99 22.46
N VAL A 85 1.20 11.88 22.29
CA VAL A 85 0.29 12.93 22.72
C VAL A 85 0.02 12.62 24.17
N GLU A 86 0.67 13.41 25.02
CA GLU A 86 0.41 13.55 26.46
C GLU A 86 -1.07 13.88 26.74
#